data_AF-A0A2N9XLH1-F1
#
_entry.id   AF-A0A2N9XLH1-F1
#
_cell.length_a   1.000
_cell.length_b   1.000
_cell.length_c   1.000
_cell.angle_alpha   90.00
_cell.angle_beta   90.00
_cell.angle_gamma   90.00
#
_symmetry.space_group_name_H-M   'P 1'
#
loop_
_entity.id
_entity.type
_entity.pdbx_description
1 polymer ?
#
loop_
_entity_poly.entity_id
_entity_poly.type
_entity_poly.pdbx_seq_one_letter_code
_entity_poly.pdbx_strand_id
1 'polypeptide(L)'
;MDKLKLMLTQLIEKIMPRLIFWVAVILWISTITPIFATALSVNTLDVFGWFILFVYFVIIPFSLLLIISWAIKHVEKQKRVY
;
A
#
# COMPACT_ATOMS: atom_id res chain seq x y z
N MET A 1 -4.69 -30.16 -23.61
CA MET A 1 -3.74 -29.03 -23.48
C MET A 1 -4.43 -27.78 -22.91
N ASP A 2 -5.75 -27.64 -23.07
CA ASP A 2 -6.52 -26.45 -22.64
C ASP A 2 -6.70 -26.29 -21.13
N LYS A 3 -6.94 -27.37 -20.36
CA LYS A 3 -7.13 -27.27 -18.91
C LYS A 3 -5.90 -26.75 -18.16
N LEU A 4 -4.71 -27.15 -18.60
CA LEU A 4 -3.46 -26.73 -17.96
C LEU A 4 -3.22 -25.23 -18.19
N LYS A 5 -3.50 -24.76 -19.41
CA LYS A 5 -3.41 -23.35 -19.79
C LYS A 5 -4.40 -22.51 -18.99
N LEU A 6 -5.63 -23.01 -18.83
CA LEU A 6 -6.69 -22.35 -18.05
C LEU A 6 -6.36 -22.26 -16.55
N MET A 7 -5.80 -23.32 -15.96
CA MET A 7 -5.33 -23.30 -14.57
C MET A 7 -4.15 -22.35 -14.38
N LEU A 8 -3.24 -22.26 -15.35
CA LEU A 8 -2.12 -21.33 -15.30
C LEU A 8 -2.58 -19.87 -15.37
N THR A 9 -3.52 -19.57 -16.27
CA THR A 9 -4.10 -18.22 -16.40
C THR A 9 -4.81 -17.79 -15.12
N GLN A 10 -5.58 -18.68 -14.49
CA GLN A 10 -6.22 -18.39 -13.20
C GLN A 10 -5.20 -18.19 -12.06
N LEU A 11 -4.10 -18.94 -12.07
CA LEU A 11 -3.03 -18.77 -11.10
C LEU A 11 -2.35 -17.41 -11.29
N ILE A 12 -2.08 -17.02 -12.53
CA ILE A 12 -1.50 -15.72 -12.89
C ILE A 12 -2.44 -14.60 -12.48
N GLU A 13 -3.73 -14.65 -12.84
CA GLU A 13 -4.73 -13.65 -12.45
C GLU A 13 -4.88 -13.51 -10.93
N LYS A 14 -4.70 -14.59 -10.18
CA LYS A 14 -4.75 -14.56 -8.72
C LYS A 14 -3.49 -13.97 -8.09
N ILE A 15 -2.33 -14.17 -8.72
CA ILE A 15 -1.03 -13.69 -8.23
C ILE A 15 -0.75 -12.25 -8.67
N MET A 16 -1.18 -11.86 -9.87
CA MET A 16 -0.94 -10.56 -10.49
C MET A 16 -1.32 -9.36 -9.60
N PRO A 17 -2.50 -9.31 -8.94
CA PRO A 17 -2.83 -8.20 -8.03
C PRO A 17 -1.92 -8.16 -6.80
N ARG A 18 -1.49 -9.32 -6.29
CA ARG A 18 -0.55 -9.39 -5.17
C ARG A 18 0.85 -8.92 -5.59
N LEU A 19 1.25 -9.26 -6.81
CA LEU A 19 2.55 -8.89 -7.38
C LEU A 19 2.60 -7.39 -7.69
N ILE A 20 1.53 -6.82 -8.27
CA ILE A 20 1.37 -5.38 -8.48
C ILE A 20 1.40 -4.63 -7.16
N PHE A 21 0.72 -5.14 -6.12
CA PHE A 21 0.77 -4.56 -4.78
C PHE A 21 2.20 -4.51 -4.23
N TRP A 22 2.94 -5.62 -4.28
CA TRP A 22 4.32 -5.65 -3.80
C TRP A 22 5.27 -4.78 -4.63
N VAL A 23 5.09 -4.72 -5.95
CA VAL A 23 5.86 -3.82 -6.83
C VAL A 23 5.61 -2.36 -6.44
N ALA A 24 4.36 -1.97 -6.20
CA ALA A 24 4.01 -0.63 -5.75
C ALA A 24 4.64 -0.31 -4.38
N VAL A 25 4.62 -1.27 -3.43
CA VAL A 25 5.25 -1.11 -2.12
C VAL A 25 6.77 -0.95 -2.25
N ILE A 26 7.44 -1.74 -3.09
CA ILE A 26 8.89 -1.67 -3.28
C ILE A 26 9.29 -0.36 -3.95
N LEU A 27 8.58 0.06 -5.01
CA LEU A 27 8.77 1.36 -5.66
C LEU A 27 8.58 2.52 -4.69
N TRP A 28 7.58 2.42 -3.82
CA TRP A 28 7.33 3.43 -2.79
C TRP A 28 8.51 3.50 -1.81
N ILE A 29 8.95 2.36 -1.25
CA ILE A 29 10.09 2.32 -0.32
C ILE A 29 11.38 2.83 -0.98
N SER A 30 11.68 2.39 -2.21
CA SER A 30 12.91 2.77 -2.91
C SER A 30 12.98 4.25 -3.27
N THR A 31 11.84 4.91 -3.47
CA THR A 31 11.79 6.35 -3.76
C THR A 31 11.96 7.18 -2.49
N ILE A 32 11.43 6.73 -1.35
CA ILE A 32 11.48 7.49 -0.09
C ILE A 32 12.81 7.33 0.65
N THR A 33 13.42 6.14 0.61
CA THR A 33 14.68 5.85 1.32
C THR A 33 15.80 6.85 1.01
N PRO A 34 16.10 7.21 -0.26
CA PRO A 34 17.14 8.18 -0.57
C PRO A 34 16.77 9.62 -0.18
N ILE A 35 15.48 10.00 -0.25
CA ILE A 35 14.98 11.31 0.19
C ILE A 35 15.18 11.48 1.71
N PHE A 36 14.92 10.42 2.47
CA PHE A 36 15.16 10.38 3.89
C PHE A 36 16.64 10.42 4.25
N ALA A 37 17.45 9.62 3.55
CA ALA A 37 18.89 9.56 3.78
C ALA A 37 19.56 10.92 3.51
N THR A 38 19.13 11.63 2.47
CA THR A 38 19.59 13.00 2.19
C THR A 38 19.10 13.97 3.25
N ALA A 39 17.79 14.00 3.59
CA ALA A 39 17.28 14.91 4.64
C ALA A 39 17.98 14.72 6.00
N LEU A 40 18.29 13.47 6.38
CA LEU A 40 19.05 13.15 7.58
C LEU A 40 20.53 13.55 7.47
N SER A 41 21.18 13.35 6.31
CA SER A 41 22.61 13.64 6.15
C SER A 41 22.92 15.13 6.13
N VAL A 42 22.00 15.97 5.65
CA VAL A 42 22.21 17.42 5.60
C VAL A 42 21.75 18.11 6.91
N ASN A 43 21.25 17.36 7.90
CA ASN A 43 20.67 17.88 9.16
C ASN A 43 19.67 19.03 8.94
N THR A 44 19.00 19.04 7.78
CA THR A 44 17.98 20.03 7.37
C THR A 44 16.60 19.41 7.51
N LEU A 45 16.35 18.78 8.66
CA LEU A 45 15.00 18.45 9.09
C LEU A 45 14.29 19.73 9.53
N ASP A 46 14.10 20.62 8.56
CA ASP A 46 13.28 21.82 8.69
C ASP A 46 11.81 21.41 8.84
N VAL A 47 10.95 22.38 9.17
CA VAL A 47 9.50 22.20 9.34
C VAL A 47 8.88 21.41 8.16
N PHE A 48 9.38 21.62 6.95
CA PHE A 48 8.92 20.91 5.75
C PHE A 48 9.29 19.41 5.74
N GLY A 49 10.48 19.04 6.22
CA GLY A 49 10.89 17.64 6.37
C GLY A 49 10.09 16.90 7.44
N TRP A 50 9.85 17.55 8.58
CA TRP A 50 8.97 17.03 9.64
C TRP A 50 7.52 16.89 9.19
N PHE A 51 7.02 17.83 8.38
CA PHE A 51 5.69 17.76 7.80
C PHE A 51 5.54 16.54 6.87
N ILE A 52 6.52 16.30 6.00
CA ILE A 52 6.53 15.12 5.12
C ILE A 52 6.55 13.83 5.96
N LEU A 53 7.39 13.77 6.99
CA LEU A 53 7.44 12.67 7.96
C LEU A 53 6.07 12.41 8.62
N PHE A 54 5.42 13.46 9.11
CA PHE A 54 4.15 13.36 9.80
C PHE A 54 3.03 12.88 8.87
N VAL A 55 2.92 13.47 7.67
CA VAL A 55 1.94 13.05 6.68
C VAL A 55 2.14 11.57 6.34
N TYR A 56 3.39 11.14 6.19
CA TYR A 56 3.70 9.82 5.68
C TYR A 56 3.65 8.71 6.72
N PHE A 57 4.11 8.94 7.96
CA PHE A 57 4.07 7.94 9.03
C PHE A 57 2.79 7.97 9.85
N VAL A 58 2.05 9.08 9.82
CA VAL A 58 0.83 9.23 10.63
C VAL A 58 -0.40 9.30 9.75
N ILE A 59 -0.47 10.25 8.81
CA ILE A 59 -1.71 10.49 8.05
C ILE A 59 -2.00 9.36 7.05
N ILE A 60 -1.02 8.92 6.26
CA ILE A 60 -1.22 7.86 5.26
C ILE A 60 -1.62 6.52 5.92
N PRO A 61 -0.91 6.00 6.96
CA PRO A 61 -1.30 4.74 7.59
C PRO A 61 -2.66 4.85 8.30
N PHE A 62 -2.94 5.98 8.96
CA PHE A 62 -4.21 6.21 9.62
C PHE A 62 -5.39 6.25 8.64
N SER A 63 -5.23 6.93 7.50
CA SER A 63 -6.25 6.97 6.45
C SER A 63 -6.46 5.60 5.80
N LEU A 64 -5.40 4.82 5.57
CA LEU A 64 -5.49 3.42 5.14
C LEU A 64 -6.29 2.56 6.13
N LEU A 65 -6.00 2.68 7.43
CA LEU A 65 -6.73 1.95 8.48
C LEU A 65 -8.21 2.33 8.53
N LEU A 66 -8.52 3.62 8.37
CA LEU A 66 -9.91 4.10 8.30
C LEU A 66 -10.66 3.50 7.11
N ILE A 67 -10.04 3.50 5.92
CA ILE A 67 -10.65 2.92 4.71
C ILE A 67 -10.89 1.42 4.90
N ILE A 68 -9.92 0.69 5.45
CA ILE A 68 -10.06 -0.75 5.74
C ILE A 68 -11.19 -0.98 6.75
N SER A 69 -11.24 -0.20 7.83
CA SER A 69 -12.30 -0.29 8.85
C SER A 69 -13.68 -0.04 8.23
N TRP A 70 -13.79 0.97 7.37
CA TRP A 70 -15.02 1.27 6.64
C TRP A 70 -15.42 0.14 5.69
N ALA A 71 -14.46 -0.41 4.95
CA ALA A 71 -14.69 -1.53 4.04
C ALA A 71 -15.19 -2.78 4.79
N ILE A 72 -14.57 -3.12 5.93
CA ILE A 72 -15.00 -4.24 6.79
C ILE A 72 -16.43 -4.00 7.28
N LYS A 73 -16.72 -2.79 7.79
CA LYS A 73 -18.05 -2.44 8.29
C LYS A 73 -19.10 -2.48 7.18
N HIS A 74 -18.75 -2.09 5.96
CA HIS A 74 -19.64 -2.17 4.80
C HIS A 74 -19.96 -3.62 4.43
N VAL A 75 -18.95 -4.50 4.40
CA VAL A 75 -19.11 -5.94 4.15
C VAL A 75 -19.95 -6.60 5.25
N GLU A 76 -19.72 -6.27 6.52
CA GLU A 76 -20.51 -6.80 7.64
C GLU A 76 -21.98 -6.36 7.56
N LYS A 77 -22.23 -5.12 7.13
CA LYS A 77 -23.59 -4.60 6.93
C LYS A 77 -24.30 -5.30 5.76
N GLN A 78 -23.60 -5.61 4.67
CA GLN A 78 -24.16 -6.38 3.56
C GLN A 78 -24.49 -7.83 3.96
N LYS A 79 -23.66 -8.46 4.79
CA LYS A 79 -23.89 -9.81 5.31
C LYS A 79 -25.10 -9.97 6.24
N ARG A 80 -25.55 -8.89 6.90
CA ARG A 80 -26.75 -8.94 7.79
C ARG A 80 -28.07 -8.71 7.06
N VAL A 81 -28.04 -8.25 5.80
CA VAL A 81 -29.24 -7.94 5.00
C VAL A 81 -29.63 -9.12 4.10
N TYR A 82 -28.78 -10.15 4.00
CA TYR A 82 -29.04 -11.44 3.34
C TYR A 82 -29.25 -12.53 4.39
#